data_AF-A0A7J2V3W8-F1
#
_entry.id   AF-A0A7J2V3W8-F1
#
_cell.length_a   1.000
_cell.length_b   1.000
_cell.length_c   1.000
_cell.angle_alpha   90.00
_cell.angle_beta   90.00
_cell.angle_gamma   90.00
#
_symmetry.space_group_name_H-M   'P 1'
#
loop_
_entity.id
_entity.type
_entity.pdbx_description
1 polymer ?
#
loop_
_entity_poly.entity_id
_entity_poly.type
_entity_poly.pdbx_seq_one_letter_code
_entity_poly.pdbx_strand_id
1 'polypeptide(L)'
;MQKDTRNIVLEFEWLGPLRRGRIAIKPLTILIGPNGSGKSYSAMLLYAINKALKDHLADILGSMISLAIKMQSGELKDKNEYYRNLYESAKNSLEKRLKENMVAIFTDLGSSINIDSDKLTANLRIDDHISYGFTLKRDGGIVVDRYIDFEYFMGEVKKRGIDSMIDIVIGARSYESLLSSTKETTDTLGKVSAIMGFFLFIGPAYLKNIFAPLEIVYLPATRSGLLQAHRVITNALVSAAPRLPLA
;
A
#
# COMPACT_ATOMS: atom_id res chain seq x y z
N MET A 1 23.37 0.27 7.99
CA MET A 1 21.98 -0.06 7.63
C MET A 1 21.95 -0.46 6.17
N GLN A 2 21.91 -1.77 5.88
CA GLN A 2 21.76 -2.27 4.51
C GLN A 2 20.34 -1.89 4.06
N LYS A 3 20.20 -0.95 3.13
CA LYS A 3 18.91 -0.61 2.56
C LYS A 3 18.54 -1.77 1.64
N ASP A 4 17.75 -2.70 2.16
CA ASP A 4 17.18 -3.83 1.42
C ASP A 4 16.51 -3.28 0.16
N THR A 5 17.16 -3.42 -0.98
CA THR A 5 16.67 -2.82 -2.22
C THR A 5 15.72 -3.82 -2.83
N ARG A 6 14.48 -3.85 -2.33
CA ARG A 6 13.41 -4.71 -2.85
C ARG A 6 13.33 -4.64 -4.37
N ASN A 7 13.14 -5.78 -5.02
CA ASN A 7 12.99 -5.86 -6.46
C ASN A 7 11.56 -5.51 -6.84
N ILE A 8 11.32 -4.25 -7.20
CA ILE A 8 9.98 -3.76 -7.52
C ILE A 8 9.87 -3.59 -9.04
N VAL A 9 8.87 -4.22 -9.64
CA VAL A 9 8.62 -4.15 -11.09
C VAL A 9 7.14 -3.90 -11.33
N LEU A 10 6.83 -2.84 -12.07
CA LEU A 10 5.48 -2.55 -12.58
C LEU A 10 5.41 -2.93 -14.06
N GLU A 11 4.49 -3.82 -14.39
CA GLU A 11 4.13 -4.21 -15.76
C GLU A 11 2.71 -3.71 -16.06
N PHE A 12 2.47 -3.18 -17.26
CA PHE A 12 1.13 -2.75 -17.65
C PHE A 12 0.91 -2.90 -19.16
N GLU A 13 -0.35 -3.02 -19.54
CA GLU A 13 -0.79 -3.06 -20.94
C GLU A 13 -1.96 -2.08 -21.16
N TRP A 14 -1.93 -1.36 -22.27
CA TRP A 14 -2.97 -0.45 -22.76
C TRP A 14 -3.20 0.81 -21.90
N LEU A 15 -2.12 1.50 -21.54
CA LEU A 15 -2.13 2.74 -20.76
C LEU A 15 -1.91 3.97 -21.66
N GLY A 16 -2.94 4.79 -21.87
CA GLY A 16 -2.86 6.01 -22.66
C GLY A 16 -2.26 5.74 -24.04
N PRO A 17 -1.12 6.35 -24.44
CA PRO A 17 -0.48 6.05 -25.72
C PRO A 17 0.31 4.73 -25.74
N LEU A 18 0.45 4.04 -24.60
CA LEU A 18 1.32 2.87 -24.45
C LEU A 18 0.52 1.57 -24.59
N ARG A 19 0.94 0.69 -25.52
CA ARG A 19 0.38 -0.67 -25.62
C ARG A 19 0.89 -1.60 -24.52
N ARG A 20 2.18 -1.52 -24.20
CA ARG A 20 2.82 -2.29 -23.13
C ARG A 20 3.92 -1.47 -22.47
N GLY A 21 4.18 -1.72 -21.18
CA GLY A 21 5.28 -1.11 -20.46
C GLY A 21 5.74 -1.97 -19.30
N ARG A 22 7.04 -1.87 -18.98
CA ARG A 22 7.68 -2.51 -17.85
C ARG A 22 8.64 -1.53 -17.21
N ILE A 23 8.46 -1.24 -15.93
CA ILE A 23 9.25 -0.27 -15.16
C ILE A 23 9.84 -1.00 -13.96
N ALA A 24 11.16 -1.13 -13.94
CA ALA A 24 11.88 -1.49 -12.72
C ALA A 24 11.95 -0.25 -11.82
N ILE A 25 11.32 -0.33 -10.66
CA ILE A 25 11.17 0.79 -9.75
C ILE A 25 12.30 0.74 -8.72
N LYS A 26 13.02 1.86 -8.62
CA LYS A 26 14.08 2.09 -7.63
C LYS A 26 13.69 3.27 -6.73
N PRO A 27 14.30 3.43 -5.55
CA PRO A 27 13.98 4.52 -4.63
C PRO A 27 13.94 5.91 -5.28
N LEU A 28 14.82 6.14 -6.26
CA LEU A 28 14.74 7.25 -7.22
C LEU A 28 14.54 6.69 -8.63
N THR A 29 13.39 6.97 -9.25
CA THR A 29 13.07 6.52 -10.62
C THR A 29 12.81 7.73 -11.52
N ILE A 30 13.62 7.90 -12.57
CA ILE A 30 13.48 9.01 -13.52
C ILE A 30 12.97 8.46 -14.86
N LEU A 31 11.83 8.97 -15.33
CA LEU A 31 11.24 8.55 -16.60
C LEU A 31 11.69 9.52 -17.71
N ILE A 32 12.41 9.01 -18.72
CA ILE A 32 13.03 9.81 -19.79
C ILE A 32 12.54 9.30 -21.15
N GLY A 33 12.30 10.21 -22.09
CA GLY A 33 11.86 9.88 -23.46
C GLY A 33 11.29 11.08 -24.23
N PRO A 34 11.02 10.93 -25.55
CA PRO A 34 10.43 11.97 -26.40
C PRO A 34 9.05 12.46 -25.92
N ASN A 35 8.59 13.63 -26.38
CA ASN A 35 7.23 14.09 -26.08
C ASN A 35 6.19 13.09 -26.59
N GLY A 36 5.10 12.90 -25.84
CA GLY A 36 4.06 11.92 -26.17
C GLY A 36 4.42 10.45 -25.90
N SER A 37 5.62 10.13 -25.42
CA SER A 37 6.06 8.74 -25.16
C SER A 37 5.44 8.08 -23.92
N GLY A 38 4.32 8.60 -23.39
CA GLY A 38 3.62 8.03 -22.23
C GLY A 38 4.25 8.25 -20.84
N LYS A 39 5.32 9.05 -20.72
CA LYS A 39 5.99 9.33 -19.41
C LYS A 39 5.02 9.79 -18.32
N SER A 40 4.16 10.75 -18.63
CA SER A 40 3.19 11.29 -17.67
C SER A 40 2.17 10.23 -17.28
N TYR A 41 1.65 9.46 -18.24
CA TYR A 41 0.73 8.36 -17.98
C TYR A 41 1.34 7.30 -17.06
N SER A 42 2.58 6.87 -17.33
CA SER A 42 3.30 5.92 -16.48
C SER A 42 3.56 6.48 -15.08
N ALA A 43 3.95 7.74 -14.96
CA ALA A 43 4.15 8.42 -13.67
C ALA A 43 2.85 8.51 -12.87
N MET A 44 1.75 8.86 -13.53
CA MET A 44 0.41 8.96 -12.95
C MET A 44 -0.10 7.60 -12.49
N LEU A 45 0.07 6.54 -13.29
CA LEU A 45 -0.27 5.17 -12.88
C LEU A 45 0.53 4.75 -11.65
N LEU A 46 1.85 4.95 -11.68
CA LEU A 46 2.73 4.62 -10.56
C LEU A 46 2.35 5.39 -9.29
N TYR A 47 2.00 6.68 -9.43
CA TYR A 47 1.50 7.50 -8.34
C TYR A 47 0.22 6.94 -7.74
N ALA A 48 -0.76 6.63 -8.60
CA ALA A 48 -2.07 6.12 -8.20
C ALA A 48 -1.91 4.83 -7.38
N ILE A 49 -1.11 3.90 -7.89
CA ILE A 49 -0.82 2.62 -7.23
C ILE A 49 -0.12 2.84 -5.90
N ASN A 50 0.93 3.66 -5.87
CA ASN A 50 1.66 3.89 -4.62
C ASN A 50 0.77 4.53 -3.55
N LYS A 51 -0.02 5.53 -3.94
CA LYS A 51 -0.93 6.19 -3.02
C LYS A 51 -2.03 5.24 -2.54
N ALA A 52 -2.61 4.44 -3.44
CA ALA A 52 -3.57 3.41 -3.07
C ALA A 52 -2.99 2.41 -2.06
N LEU A 53 -1.76 1.92 -2.26
CA LEU A 53 -1.09 1.02 -1.30
C LEU A 53 -0.86 1.66 0.07
N LYS A 54 -0.57 2.97 0.12
CA LYS A 54 -0.40 3.71 1.38
C LYS A 54 -1.73 3.90 2.11
N ASP A 55 -2.76 4.34 1.40
CA ASP A 55 -4.10 4.55 1.98
C ASP A 55 -4.71 3.23 2.44
N HIS A 56 -4.46 2.16 1.68
CA HIS A 56 -4.88 0.79 1.97
C HIS A 56 -4.36 0.26 3.33
N LEU A 57 -3.16 0.65 3.74
CA LEU A 57 -2.63 0.25 5.06
C LEU A 57 -3.50 0.74 6.23
N ALA A 58 -4.03 1.96 6.12
CA ALA A 58 -4.90 2.51 7.16
C ALA A 58 -6.24 1.75 7.21
N ASP A 59 -6.76 1.34 6.05
CA ASP A 59 -7.99 0.55 5.98
C ASP A 59 -7.81 -0.83 6.61
N ILE A 60 -6.67 -1.50 6.36
CA ILE A 60 -6.36 -2.80 6.97
C ILE A 60 -6.36 -2.68 8.50
N LEU A 61 -5.73 -1.63 9.05
CA LEU A 61 -5.74 -1.39 10.50
C LEU A 61 -7.18 -1.23 11.03
N GLY A 62 -8.00 -0.44 10.34
CA GLY A 62 -9.42 -0.30 10.68
C GLY A 62 -10.18 -1.64 10.64
N SER A 63 -9.95 -2.46 9.62
CA SER A 63 -10.53 -3.80 9.50
C SER A 63 -10.07 -4.73 10.63
N MET A 64 -8.81 -4.68 11.04
CA MET A 64 -8.30 -5.48 12.16
C MET A 64 -9.07 -5.20 13.45
N ILE A 65 -9.37 -3.92 13.75
CA ILE A 65 -10.16 -3.51 14.92
C ILE A 65 -11.59 -4.02 14.79
N SER A 66 -12.25 -3.71 13.66
CA SER A 66 -13.64 -4.07 13.45
C SER A 66 -13.85 -5.59 13.56
N LEU A 67 -12.95 -6.38 12.99
CA LEU A 67 -13.01 -7.84 13.07
C LEU A 67 -12.67 -8.36 14.47
N ALA A 68 -11.81 -7.66 15.23
CA ALA A 68 -11.51 -8.08 16.61
C ALA A 68 -12.73 -7.85 17.51
N ILE A 69 -13.46 -6.76 17.31
CA ILE A 69 -14.75 -6.50 17.98
C ILE A 69 -15.75 -7.60 17.62
N LYS A 70 -15.87 -7.98 16.34
CA LYS A 70 -16.75 -9.08 15.90
C LYS A 70 -16.36 -10.44 16.48
N MET A 71 -15.06 -10.69 16.62
CA MET A 71 -14.57 -11.90 17.29
C MET A 71 -14.97 -11.91 18.78
N GLN A 72 -14.92 -10.76 19.45
CA GLN A 72 -15.34 -10.63 20.84
C GLN A 72 -16.85 -10.74 21.04
N SER A 73 -17.65 -10.21 20.09
CA SER A 73 -19.12 -10.33 20.13
C SER A 73 -19.61 -11.75 19.80
N GLY A 74 -18.71 -12.65 19.40
CA GLY A 74 -19.04 -14.02 18.99
C GLY A 74 -19.63 -14.11 17.58
N GLU A 75 -19.60 -13.02 16.81
CA GLU A 75 -20.00 -13.02 15.39
C GLU A 75 -19.03 -13.80 14.50
N LEU A 76 -17.77 -13.93 14.92
CA LEU A 76 -16.77 -14.77 14.26
C LEU A 76 -16.51 -16.02 15.11
N LYS A 77 -16.44 -17.18 14.45
CA LYS A 77 -16.31 -18.49 15.10
C LYS A 77 -14.93 -18.72 15.67
N ASP A 78 -13.91 -18.35 14.89
CA ASP A 78 -12.52 -18.63 15.20
C ASP A 78 -11.57 -17.62 14.54
N LYS A 79 -10.29 -17.72 14.89
CA LYS A 79 -9.23 -16.89 14.31
C LYS A 79 -9.06 -17.09 12.80
N ASN A 80 -9.30 -18.29 12.27
CA ASN A 80 -9.16 -18.51 10.83
C ASN A 80 -10.21 -17.70 10.07
N GLU A 81 -11.43 -17.62 10.60
CA GLU A 81 -12.50 -16.76 10.08
C GLU A 81 -12.11 -15.28 10.19
N TYR A 82 -11.52 -14.85 11.31
CA TYR A 82 -10.94 -13.50 11.43
C TYR A 82 -9.93 -13.21 10.31
N TYR A 83 -8.93 -14.08 10.10
CA TYR A 83 -7.88 -13.85 9.10
C TYR A 83 -8.39 -13.86 7.67
N ARG A 84 -9.34 -14.75 7.35
CA ARG A 84 -9.99 -14.76 6.03
C ARG A 84 -10.76 -13.47 5.79
N ASN A 85 -11.56 -13.03 6.75
CA ASN A 85 -12.31 -11.79 6.64
C ASN A 85 -11.37 -10.57 6.55
N LEU A 86 -10.25 -10.58 7.26
CA LEU A 86 -9.24 -9.52 7.19
C LEU A 86 -8.62 -9.49 5.80
N TYR A 87 -8.26 -10.64 5.25
CA TYR A 87 -7.71 -10.76 3.91
C TYR A 87 -8.68 -10.26 2.83
N GLU A 88 -9.94 -10.69 2.86
CA GLU A 88 -10.98 -10.22 1.92
C GLU A 88 -11.24 -8.72 2.08
N SER A 89 -11.34 -8.23 3.31
CA SER A 89 -11.48 -6.79 3.58
C SER A 89 -10.30 -6.00 3.02
N ALA A 90 -9.08 -6.51 3.17
CA ALA A 90 -7.88 -5.90 2.64
C ALA A 90 -7.86 -5.89 1.11
N LYS A 91 -8.23 -6.99 0.45
CA LYS A 91 -8.32 -7.02 -1.01
C LYS A 91 -9.32 -5.99 -1.52
N ASN A 92 -10.50 -5.93 -0.91
CA ASN A 92 -11.58 -5.00 -1.26
C ASN A 92 -11.19 -3.54 -0.99
N SER A 93 -10.47 -3.26 0.10
CA SER A 93 -9.98 -1.90 0.35
C SER A 93 -8.95 -1.47 -0.68
N LEU A 94 -8.04 -2.36 -1.12
CA LEU A 94 -7.11 -2.02 -2.20
C LEU A 94 -7.85 -1.67 -3.50
N GLU A 95 -8.87 -2.45 -3.87
CA GLU A 95 -9.69 -2.17 -5.07
C GLU A 95 -10.34 -0.78 -4.98
N LYS A 96 -10.98 -0.50 -3.85
CA LYS A 96 -11.58 0.81 -3.56
C LYS A 96 -10.55 1.94 -3.65
N ARG A 97 -9.39 1.79 -2.98
CA ARG A 97 -8.33 2.82 -2.96
C ARG A 97 -7.67 3.04 -4.31
N LEU A 98 -7.53 1.98 -5.11
CA LEU A 98 -7.08 2.10 -6.50
C LEU A 98 -8.08 2.94 -7.29
N LYS A 99 -9.37 2.64 -7.20
CA LYS A 99 -10.42 3.41 -7.90
C LYS A 99 -10.40 4.89 -7.50
N GLU A 100 -10.44 5.18 -6.21
CA GLU A 100 -10.42 6.56 -5.69
C GLU A 100 -9.19 7.34 -6.19
N ASN A 101 -8.00 6.73 -6.08
CA ASN A 101 -6.77 7.41 -6.47
C ASN A 101 -6.60 7.52 -7.99
N MET A 102 -7.05 6.54 -8.76
CA MET A 102 -7.05 6.59 -10.22
C MET A 102 -7.98 7.70 -10.73
N VAL A 103 -9.20 7.83 -10.18
CA VAL A 103 -10.15 8.91 -10.54
C VAL A 103 -9.60 10.29 -10.20
N ALA A 104 -8.93 10.41 -9.05
CA ALA A 104 -8.33 11.68 -8.64
C ALA A 104 -7.23 12.18 -9.59
N ILE A 105 -6.63 11.27 -10.38
CA ILE A 105 -5.52 11.58 -11.29
C ILE A 105 -6.00 11.66 -12.74
N PHE A 106 -6.83 10.70 -13.15
CA PHE A 106 -7.43 10.61 -14.48
C PHE A 106 -8.90 11.00 -14.35
N THR A 107 -9.19 12.29 -14.63
CA THR A 107 -10.55 12.88 -14.53
C THR A 107 -11.63 12.02 -15.18
N ASP A 108 -11.28 11.34 -16.28
CA ASP A 108 -12.02 10.21 -16.83
C ASP A 108 -11.11 8.96 -16.84
N LEU A 109 -11.50 7.91 -16.11
CA LEU A 109 -10.75 6.65 -16.08
C LEU A 109 -10.70 5.99 -17.46
N GLY A 110 -11.78 6.10 -18.24
CA GLY A 110 -11.84 5.53 -19.58
C GLY A 110 -10.75 6.11 -20.49
N SER A 111 -10.49 7.41 -20.39
CA SER A 111 -9.42 8.11 -21.13
C SER A 111 -8.00 7.62 -20.80
N SER A 112 -7.80 6.98 -19.65
CA SER A 112 -6.51 6.40 -19.28
C SER A 112 -6.20 5.11 -20.05
N ILE A 113 -7.21 4.49 -20.68
CA ILE A 113 -7.07 3.27 -21.48
C ILE A 113 -6.73 3.63 -22.92
N ASN A 114 -5.72 2.95 -23.47
CA ASN A 114 -5.32 3.09 -24.86
C ASN A 114 -6.49 2.87 -25.82
N ILE A 115 -6.60 3.71 -26.86
CA ILE A 115 -7.72 3.71 -27.82
C ILE A 115 -7.98 2.34 -28.48
N ASP A 116 -6.94 1.52 -28.63
CA ASP A 116 -7.02 0.20 -29.25
C ASP A 116 -7.53 -0.91 -28.29
N SER A 117 -7.93 -0.55 -27.07
CA SER A 117 -8.35 -1.52 -26.03
C SER A 117 -9.58 -1.05 -25.24
N ASP A 118 -10.30 -2.04 -24.70
CA ASP A 118 -11.43 -1.91 -23.77
C ASP A 118 -10.99 -1.94 -22.29
N LYS A 119 -9.74 -2.32 -22.04
CA LYS A 119 -9.18 -2.46 -20.69
C LYS A 119 -7.70 -2.09 -20.59
N LEU A 120 -7.32 -1.58 -19.43
CA LEU A 120 -5.96 -1.44 -18.93
C LEU A 120 -5.69 -2.58 -17.95
N THR A 121 -4.53 -3.22 -18.06
CA THR A 121 -4.07 -4.16 -17.02
C THR A 121 -2.77 -3.64 -16.43
N ALA A 122 -2.60 -3.78 -15.12
CA ALA A 122 -1.36 -3.45 -14.43
C ALA A 122 -1.04 -4.49 -13.38
N ASN A 123 0.25 -4.78 -13.20
CA ASN A 123 0.76 -5.73 -12.24
C ASN A 123 2.04 -5.20 -11.60
N LEU A 124 1.97 -4.91 -10.31
CA LEU A 124 3.11 -4.57 -9.48
C LEU A 124 3.61 -5.82 -8.78
N ARG A 125 4.84 -6.24 -9.07
CA ARG A 125 5.55 -7.28 -8.33
C ARG A 125 6.55 -6.64 -7.38
N ILE A 126 6.58 -7.12 -6.15
CA ILE A 126 7.55 -6.73 -5.13
C ILE A 126 8.18 -8.03 -4.64
N ASP A 127 9.47 -8.19 -4.95
CA ASP A 127 10.21 -9.42 -4.74
C ASP A 127 9.47 -10.61 -5.42
N ASP A 128 9.60 -11.82 -4.87
CA ASP A 128 9.02 -13.03 -5.47
C ASP A 128 7.63 -13.38 -4.90
N HIS A 129 7.20 -12.72 -3.83
CA HIS A 129 6.04 -13.15 -3.04
C HIS A 129 4.86 -12.19 -3.03
N ILE A 130 5.07 -10.92 -3.40
CA ILE A 130 4.02 -9.90 -3.34
C ILE A 130 3.68 -9.46 -4.76
N SER A 131 2.42 -9.68 -5.19
CA SER A 131 1.93 -9.25 -6.49
C SER A 131 0.57 -8.56 -6.33
N TYR A 132 0.48 -7.33 -6.82
CA TYR A 132 -0.77 -6.58 -6.91
C TYR A 132 -1.11 -6.37 -8.38
N GLY A 133 -2.14 -7.05 -8.85
CA GLY A 133 -2.62 -6.94 -10.22
C GLY A 133 -4.04 -6.42 -10.25
N PHE A 134 -4.32 -5.51 -11.18
CA PHE A 134 -5.68 -5.04 -11.40
C PHE A 134 -5.98 -4.82 -12.88
N THR A 135 -7.26 -4.89 -13.20
CA THR A 135 -7.83 -4.56 -14.50
C THR A 135 -8.77 -3.38 -14.36
N LEU A 136 -8.56 -2.34 -15.17
CA LEU A 136 -9.45 -1.21 -15.32
C LEU A 136 -10.20 -1.34 -16.66
N LYS A 137 -11.52 -1.27 -16.62
CA LYS A 137 -12.40 -1.27 -17.80
C LYS A 137 -12.81 0.15 -18.19
N ARG A 138 -13.24 0.33 -19.44
CA ARG A 138 -13.71 1.63 -19.98
C ARG A 138 -14.84 2.28 -19.20
N ASP A 139 -15.69 1.49 -18.55
CA ASP A 139 -16.77 1.97 -17.69
C ASP A 139 -16.28 2.49 -16.32
N GLY A 140 -14.96 2.48 -16.08
CA GLY A 140 -14.36 2.88 -14.80
C GLY A 140 -14.37 1.77 -13.75
N GLY A 141 -14.82 0.56 -14.09
CA GLY A 141 -14.72 -0.61 -13.23
C GLY A 141 -13.26 -1.01 -13.02
N ILE A 142 -12.81 -1.06 -11.78
CA ILE A 142 -11.51 -1.61 -11.38
C ILE A 142 -11.76 -2.90 -10.63
N VAL A 143 -11.00 -3.94 -10.98
CA VAL A 143 -11.01 -5.24 -10.28
C VAL A 143 -9.58 -5.60 -9.90
N VAL A 144 -9.36 -5.98 -8.65
CA VAL A 144 -8.07 -6.52 -8.18
C VAL A 144 -8.01 -8.02 -8.49
N ASP A 145 -7.35 -8.36 -9.59
CA ASP A 145 -7.20 -9.74 -10.08
C ASP A 145 -6.12 -10.52 -9.33
N ARG A 146 -5.08 -9.84 -8.87
CA ARG A 146 -4.00 -10.44 -8.08
C ARG A 146 -3.74 -9.64 -6.82
N TYR A 147 -3.59 -10.36 -5.73
CA TYR A 147 -3.26 -9.81 -4.43
C TYR A 147 -2.17 -10.67 -3.80
N ILE A 148 -1.64 -10.23 -2.65
CA ILE A 148 -0.71 -11.05 -1.87
C ILE A 148 -1.31 -12.43 -1.66
N ASP A 149 -0.52 -13.48 -1.85
CA ASP A 149 -0.98 -14.84 -1.57
C ASP A 149 -1.38 -15.00 -0.09
N PHE A 150 -2.49 -15.70 0.15
CA PHE A 150 -3.03 -15.86 1.50
C PHE A 150 -2.09 -16.68 2.39
N GLU A 151 -1.45 -17.74 1.87
CA GLU A 151 -0.52 -18.55 2.64
C GLU A 151 0.73 -17.74 3.01
N TYR A 152 1.25 -16.95 2.08
CA TYR A 152 2.34 -16.01 2.36
C TYR A 152 1.95 -14.97 3.43
N PHE A 153 0.76 -14.37 3.29
CA PHE A 153 0.21 -13.43 4.27
C PHE A 153 0.16 -14.07 5.67
N MET A 154 -0.41 -15.27 5.78
CA MET A 154 -0.49 -16.01 7.04
C MET A 154 0.88 -16.38 7.60
N GLY A 155 1.83 -16.74 6.73
CA GLY A 155 3.22 -16.98 7.11
C GLY A 155 3.87 -15.75 7.75
N GLU A 156 3.71 -14.57 7.14
CA GLU A 156 4.25 -13.33 7.67
C GLU A 156 3.54 -12.88 8.97
N VAL A 157 2.22 -13.06 9.09
CA VAL A 157 1.47 -12.79 10.33
C VAL A 157 2.03 -13.61 11.50
N LYS A 158 2.26 -14.91 11.30
CA LYS A 158 2.83 -15.80 12.32
C LYS A 158 4.28 -15.45 12.65
N LYS A 159 5.12 -15.35 11.61
CA LYS A 159 6.56 -15.06 11.74
C LYS A 159 6.83 -13.76 12.50
N ARG A 160 5.98 -12.76 12.32
CA ARG A 160 6.12 -11.43 12.93
C ARG A 160 5.45 -11.31 14.30
N GLY A 161 4.86 -12.38 14.83
CA GLY A 161 4.17 -12.37 16.11
C GLY A 161 2.87 -11.54 16.12
N ILE A 162 2.34 -11.19 14.94
CA ILE A 162 1.09 -10.44 14.82
C ILE A 162 -0.07 -11.26 15.39
N ASP A 163 -0.02 -12.59 15.23
CA ASP A 163 -1.03 -13.49 15.82
C ASP A 163 -1.10 -13.38 17.34
N SER A 164 0.05 -13.33 18.02
CA SER A 164 0.11 -13.11 19.47
C SER A 164 -0.38 -11.72 19.88
N MET A 165 -0.21 -10.71 19.01
CA MET A 165 -0.74 -9.37 19.27
C MET A 165 -2.27 -9.34 19.09
N ILE A 166 -2.77 -10.05 18.08
CA ILE A 166 -4.21 -10.24 17.86
C ILE A 166 -4.83 -10.99 19.05
N ASP A 167 -4.13 -11.96 19.65
CA ASP A 167 -4.57 -12.60 20.91
C ASP A 167 -4.75 -11.61 22.05
N ILE A 168 -3.83 -10.66 22.19
CA ILE A 168 -3.93 -9.60 23.22
C ILE A 168 -5.15 -8.72 22.94
N VAL A 169 -5.37 -8.35 21.68
CA VAL A 169 -6.50 -7.50 21.27
C VAL A 169 -7.83 -8.23 21.46
N ILE A 170 -7.95 -9.49 21.02
CA ILE A 170 -9.16 -10.31 21.18
C ILE A 170 -9.38 -10.65 22.66
N GLY A 171 -8.32 -11.01 23.39
CA GLY A 171 -8.34 -11.44 24.79
C GLY A 171 -8.62 -10.33 25.80
N ALA A 172 -8.64 -9.06 25.38
CA ALA A 172 -9.11 -7.95 26.19
C ALA A 172 -10.63 -8.08 26.45
N ARG A 173 -11.00 -8.93 27.41
CA ARG A 173 -12.39 -9.14 27.84
C ARG A 173 -13.04 -7.81 28.22
N SER A 174 -14.26 -7.63 27.70
CA SER A 174 -15.29 -6.69 28.16
C SER A 174 -15.25 -5.31 27.51
N TYR A 175 -15.92 -5.17 26.35
CA TYR A 175 -16.37 -3.86 25.85
C TYR A 175 -17.64 -3.37 26.59
N GLU A 176 -18.47 -4.29 27.11
CA GLU A 176 -19.75 -3.96 27.77
C GLU A 176 -19.63 -3.49 29.23
N SER A 177 -18.52 -3.81 29.92
CA SER A 177 -18.21 -3.20 31.22
C SER A 177 -17.56 -1.81 31.09
N LEU A 178 -17.18 -1.39 29.87
CA LEU A 178 -16.51 -0.11 29.59
C LEU A 178 -17.42 1.11 29.73
N LEU A 179 -18.72 0.94 29.46
CA LEU A 179 -19.71 2.03 29.53
C LEU A 179 -20.42 2.10 30.89
N SER A 180 -20.33 1.05 31.70
CA SER A 180 -21.18 0.86 32.88
C SER A 180 -20.47 0.91 34.24
N SER A 181 -19.14 0.98 34.33
CA SER A 181 -18.43 0.96 35.62
C SER A 181 -17.53 2.17 35.88
N THR A 182 -17.91 2.98 36.85
CA THR A 182 -17.18 4.16 37.36
C THR A 182 -16.08 3.83 38.38
N LYS A 183 -15.70 2.54 38.55
CA LYS A 183 -14.83 2.10 39.66
C LYS A 183 -13.58 1.29 39.30
N GLU A 184 -13.35 0.93 38.03
CA GLU A 184 -12.16 0.15 37.60
C GLU A 184 -11.36 0.84 36.48
N THR A 185 -10.94 2.09 36.72
CA THR A 185 -10.40 3.00 35.70
C THR A 185 -8.96 2.69 35.24
N THR A 186 -8.10 2.07 36.06
CA THR A 186 -6.67 1.92 35.74
C THR A 186 -6.33 0.72 34.84
N ASP A 187 -6.94 -0.45 35.05
CA ASP A 187 -6.72 -1.64 34.20
C ASP A 187 -7.36 -1.47 32.80
N THR A 188 -8.49 -0.77 32.76
CA THR A 188 -9.24 -0.46 31.53
C THR A 188 -8.49 0.53 30.63
N LEU A 189 -7.94 1.61 31.21
CA LEU A 189 -7.05 2.52 30.49
C LEU A 189 -5.79 1.79 29.98
N GLY A 190 -5.26 0.84 30.75
CA GLY A 190 -4.11 0.03 30.35
C GLY A 190 -4.38 -0.79 29.07
N LYS A 191 -5.56 -1.42 28.96
CA LYS A 191 -5.92 -2.24 27.79
C LYS A 191 -6.27 -1.41 26.56
N VAL A 192 -7.03 -0.33 26.71
CA VAL A 192 -7.28 0.62 25.60
C VAL A 192 -5.98 1.26 25.14
N SER A 193 -5.09 1.63 26.07
CA SER A 193 -3.74 2.11 25.77
C SER A 193 -2.89 1.05 25.07
N ALA A 194 -3.02 -0.23 25.42
CA ALA A 194 -2.31 -1.32 24.73
C ALA A 194 -2.81 -1.52 23.29
N ILE A 195 -4.12 -1.51 23.07
CA ILE A 195 -4.72 -1.58 21.72
C ILE A 195 -4.30 -0.35 20.92
N MET A 196 -4.51 0.85 21.45
CA MET A 196 -4.12 2.11 20.80
C MET A 196 -2.61 2.18 20.54
N GLY A 197 -1.80 1.70 21.49
CA GLY A 197 -0.34 1.63 21.37
C GLY A 197 0.09 0.67 20.26
N PHE A 198 -0.55 -0.48 20.15
CA PHE A 198 -0.35 -1.39 19.03
C PHE A 198 -0.72 -0.69 17.70
N PHE A 199 -1.90 -0.10 17.60
CA PHE A 199 -2.37 0.54 16.37
C PHE A 199 -1.57 1.76 15.94
N LEU A 200 -1.09 2.57 16.88
CA LEU A 200 -0.35 3.80 16.58
C LEU A 200 1.13 3.56 16.31
N PHE A 201 1.77 2.62 17.01
CA PHE A 201 3.23 2.50 16.98
C PHE A 201 3.74 1.21 16.33
N ILE A 202 2.99 0.12 16.46
CA ILE A 202 3.49 -1.23 16.16
C ILE A 202 2.89 -1.76 14.85
N GLY A 203 1.56 -1.78 14.76
CA GLY A 203 0.79 -2.26 13.62
C GLY A 203 1.24 -1.67 12.28
N PRO A 204 1.39 -0.34 12.12
CA PRO A 204 1.83 0.26 10.86
C PRO A 204 3.20 -0.23 10.39
N ALA A 205 4.15 -0.41 11.32
CA ALA A 205 5.49 -0.88 11.00
C ALA A 205 5.48 -2.34 10.51
N TYR A 206 4.65 -3.19 11.13
CA TYR A 206 4.48 -4.58 10.70
C TYR A 206 3.75 -4.68 9.36
N LEU A 207 2.63 -3.98 9.20
CA LEU A 207 1.86 -3.99 7.96
C LEU A 207 2.64 -3.42 6.77
N LYS A 208 3.46 -2.39 6.99
CA LYS A 208 4.36 -1.86 5.95
C LYS A 208 5.29 -2.94 5.40
N ASN A 209 5.71 -3.90 6.22
CA ASN A 209 6.58 -4.96 5.73
C ASN A 209 5.84 -6.01 4.91
N ILE A 210 4.59 -6.32 5.28
CA ILE A 210 3.71 -7.30 4.62
C ILE A 210 3.17 -6.74 3.31
N PHE A 211 2.56 -5.54 3.36
CA PHE A 211 1.87 -4.89 2.24
C PHE A 211 2.76 -3.92 1.46
N ALA A 212 4.00 -3.71 1.91
CA ALA A 212 5.09 -3.13 1.13
C ALA A 212 4.74 -1.85 0.34
N PRO A 213 4.18 -0.78 0.98
CA PRO A 213 3.94 0.47 0.27
C PRO A 213 5.27 1.01 -0.29
N LEU A 214 5.22 1.65 -1.46
CA LEU A 214 6.43 2.05 -2.16
C LEU A 214 7.01 3.36 -1.60
N GLU A 215 8.22 3.28 -1.05
CA GLU A 215 9.03 4.47 -0.71
C GLU A 215 9.77 4.96 -1.95
N ILE A 216 9.02 5.57 -2.86
CA ILE A 216 9.54 5.98 -4.16
C ILE A 216 9.41 7.49 -4.35
N VAL A 217 10.48 8.08 -4.89
CA VAL A 217 10.46 9.40 -5.52
C VAL A 217 10.60 9.17 -7.01
N TYR A 218 9.61 9.60 -7.78
CA TYR A 218 9.67 9.52 -9.24
C TYR A 218 9.48 10.90 -9.86
N LEU A 219 10.13 11.10 -11.01
CA LEU A 219 10.10 12.36 -11.75
C LEU A 219 9.83 12.07 -13.23
N PRO A 220 8.68 12.49 -13.80
CA PRO A 220 8.50 12.51 -15.24
C PRO A 220 9.37 13.65 -15.83
N ALA A 221 10.31 13.32 -16.70
CA ALA A 221 11.23 14.31 -17.25
C ALA A 221 11.32 14.25 -18.79
N THR A 222 11.27 15.42 -19.42
CA THR A 222 11.85 15.60 -20.75
C THR A 222 13.37 15.76 -20.62
N ARG A 223 14.14 15.57 -21.71
CA ARG A 223 15.60 15.83 -21.69
C ARG A 223 15.92 17.25 -21.20
N SER A 224 15.14 18.25 -21.63
CA SER A 224 15.27 19.65 -21.19
C SER A 224 14.92 19.83 -19.70
N GLY A 225 13.87 19.18 -19.22
CA GLY A 225 13.47 19.23 -17.80
C GLY A 225 14.53 18.65 -16.86
N LEU A 226 15.20 17.58 -17.27
CA LEU A 226 16.34 17.01 -16.53
C LEU A 226 17.54 17.97 -16.46
N LEU A 227 17.89 18.61 -17.58
CA LEU A 227 19.00 19.57 -17.63
C LEU A 227 18.74 20.81 -16.76
N GLN A 228 17.49 21.26 -16.68
CA GLN A 228 17.10 22.35 -15.78
C GLN A 228 17.04 21.91 -14.32
N ALA A 229 16.52 20.71 -14.04
CA ALA A 229 16.43 20.17 -12.68
C ALA A 229 17.79 19.71 -12.12
N HIS A 230 18.84 19.57 -12.95
CA HIS A 230 20.12 19.02 -12.53
C HIS A 230 20.71 19.79 -11.34
N ARG A 231 20.57 21.12 -11.28
CA ARG A 231 21.05 21.92 -10.15
C ARG A 231 20.36 21.54 -8.85
N VAL A 232 19.05 21.37 -8.88
CA VAL A 232 18.24 20.99 -7.71
C VAL A 232 18.58 19.56 -7.27
N ILE A 233 18.64 18.62 -8.23
CA ILE A 233 18.99 17.22 -7.95
C ILE A 233 20.42 17.12 -7.39
N THR A 234 21.38 17.81 -8.00
CA THR A 234 22.78 17.84 -7.55
C THR A 234 22.88 18.47 -6.16
N ASN A 235 22.20 19.59 -5.92
CA ASN A 235 22.19 20.22 -4.60
C ASN A 235 21.56 19.31 -3.54
N ALA A 236 20.47 18.60 -3.86
CA ALA A 236 19.86 17.64 -2.95
C ALA A 236 20.80 16.47 -2.64
N LEU A 237 21.47 15.92 -3.67
CA LEU A 237 22.47 14.85 -3.51
C LEU A 237 23.66 15.31 -2.65
N VAL A 238 24.21 16.49 -2.92
CA VAL A 238 25.32 17.08 -2.16
C VAL A 238 24.90 17.39 -0.73
N SER A 239 23.69 17.90 -0.52
CA SER A 239 23.17 18.21 0.81
C SER A 239 22.89 16.96 1.64
N ALA A 240 22.51 15.86 0.99
CA ALA A 240 22.29 14.56 1.63
C ALA A 240 23.58 13.75 1.81
N ALA A 241 24.69 14.15 1.18
CA ALA A 241 25.95 13.45 1.30
C ALA A 241 26.54 13.62 2.72
N PRO A 242 27.10 12.55 3.33
CA PRO A 242 27.79 12.65 4.61
C PRO A 242 28.92 13.67 4.51
N ARG A 243 28.94 14.67 5.39
CA ARG A 243 30.06 15.62 5.48
C ARG A 243 31.16 14.98 6.29
N LEU A 244 32.29 14.71 5.64
CA LEU A 244 33.52 14.33 6.33
C LEU A 244 34.32 15.63 6.53
N PRO A 245 34.45 16.16 7.76
CA PRO A 245 35.35 17.28 7.99
C PRO A 245 36.77 16.76 7.76
N LEU A 246 37.43 17.26 6.72
CA LEU A 246 38.86 17.12 6.58
C LEU A 246 39.48 18.15 7.53
N ALA A 247 40.10 17.65 8.60
CA ALA A 247 40.91 18.44 9.53
C ALA A 247 42.31 18.66 8.95
#